data_AF-A0A8X6UDM6-F1
#
_entry.id   AF-A0A8X6UDM6-F1
#
_cell.length_a   1.000
_cell.length_b   1.000
_cell.length_c   1.000
_cell.angle_alpha   90.00
_cell.angle_beta   90.00
_cell.angle_gamma   90.00
#
_symmetry.space_group_name_H-M   'P 1'
#
loop_
_entity.id
_entity.type
_entity.pdbx_description
1 polymer ?
#
loop_
_entity_poly.entity_id
_entity_poly.type
_entity_poly.pdbx_seq_one_letter_code
_entity_poly.pdbx_strand_id
1 'polypeptide(L)'
;MEEESCIDGLKCYAENTYSDELMSIMLTEDNRQHYSVTIDTMSLFESNVTFAHILFEYPERALKISDQAFHQAALSICKAHKRISNMIE
;
A
#
# COMPACT_ATOMS: atom_id res chain seq x y z
N MET A 1 3.23 -8.81 -16.91
CA MET A 1 3.39 -7.44 -17.42
C MET A 1 2.32 -6.52 -16.84
N GLU A 2 1.02 -6.82 -17.01
CA GLU A 2 -0.07 -5.96 -16.47
C GLU A 2 -0.19 -5.99 -14.94
N GLU A 3 0.01 -7.16 -14.32
CA GLU A 3 -0.11 -7.33 -12.87
C GLU A 3 1.02 -6.63 -12.09
N GLU A 4 2.26 -6.74 -12.58
CA GLU A 4 3.42 -6.03 -12.02
C GLU A 4 3.26 -4.51 -12.14
N SER A 5 2.74 -4.02 -13.27
CA SER A 5 2.40 -2.61 -13.44
C SER A 5 1.27 -2.14 -12.50
N CYS A 6 0.31 -3.01 -12.17
CA CYS A 6 -0.72 -2.68 -11.18
C CYS A 6 -0.12 -2.60 -9.78
N ILE A 7 0.74 -3.55 -9.41
CA ILE A 7 1.41 -3.55 -8.11
C ILE A 7 2.23 -2.28 -7.93
N ASP A 8 3.03 -1.90 -8.93
CA ASP A 8 3.83 -0.67 -8.87
C ASP A 8 2.96 0.58 -8.78
N GLY A 9 1.87 0.65 -9.56
CA GLY A 9 0.92 1.76 -9.52
C GLY A 9 0.25 1.91 -8.16
N LEU A 10 -0.25 0.81 -7.59
CA LEU A 10 -0.89 0.81 -6.28
C LEU A 10 0.10 1.10 -5.16
N LYS A 11 1.34 0.61 -5.28
CA LYS A 11 2.40 0.90 -4.32
C LYS A 11 2.70 2.39 -4.31
N CYS A 12 2.87 3.02 -5.47
CA CYS A 12 3.06 4.47 -5.57
C CYS A 12 1.87 5.25 -4.99
N TYR A 13 0.64 4.82 -5.27
CA TYR A 13 -0.56 5.40 -4.67
C TYR A 13 -0.56 5.30 -3.14
N ALA A 14 -0.21 4.13 -2.60
CA ALA A 14 -0.11 3.87 -1.17
C ALA A 14 0.99 4.70 -0.50
N GLU A 15 2.17 4.80 -1.10
CA GLU A 15 3.29 5.61 -0.60
C GLU A 15 2.93 7.10 -0.56
N ASN A 16 2.20 7.62 -1.54
CA ASN A 16 1.88 9.04 -1.60
C ASN A 16 0.67 9.44 -0.74
N THR A 17 -0.29 8.53 -0.58
CA THR A 17 -1.59 8.85 0.04
C THR A 17 -1.69 8.36 1.48
N TYR A 18 -1.05 7.23 1.80
CA TYR A 18 -1.24 6.52 3.08
C TYR A 18 0.07 6.38 3.88
N SER A 19 1.11 7.16 3.56
CA SER A 19 2.42 7.06 4.22
C SER A 19 2.34 7.12 5.75
N ASP A 20 1.62 8.11 6.29
CA ASP A 20 1.54 8.35 7.73
C ASP A 20 0.73 7.26 8.45
N GLU A 21 -0.37 6.80 7.85
CA GLU A 21 -1.19 5.72 8.38
C GLU A 21 -0.42 4.40 8.38
N LEU A 22 0.25 4.06 7.26
CA LEU A 22 1.09 2.89 7.14
C LEU A 22 2.27 2.93 8.13
N MET A 23 2.87 4.11 8.35
CA MET A 23 3.92 4.28 9.35
C MET A 23 3.37 4.04 10.76
N SER A 24 2.22 4.64 11.09
CA SER A 24 1.57 4.49 12.40
C SER A 24 1.27 3.02 12.68
N ILE A 25 0.75 2.29 11.69
CA ILE A 25 0.53 0.84 11.78
C ILE A 25 1.85 0.11 12.10
N MET A 26 2.92 0.42 11.37
CA MET A 26 4.22 -0.25 11.55
C MET A 26 4.90 0.05 12.89
N LEU A 27 4.60 1.19 13.51
CA LEU A 27 5.12 1.60 14.81
C LEU A 27 4.24 1.15 15.99
N THR A 28 3.04 0.67 15.73
CA THR A 28 2.12 0.24 16.79
C THR A 28 2.57 -1.11 17.37
N GLU A 29 2.65 -1.18 18.69
CA GLU A 29 2.79 -2.44 19.42
C GLU A 29 1.41 -3.11 19.51
N ASP A 30 1.15 -4.13 18.67
CA ASP A 30 -0.12 -4.87 18.74
C ASP A 30 0.10 -6.37 18.94
N ASN A 31 -0.63 -6.91 19.91
CA ASN A 31 -0.68 -8.33 20.26
C ASN A 31 -1.66 -9.11 19.38
N ARG A 32 -2.48 -8.44 18.55
CA ARG A 32 -3.53 -9.03 17.70
C ARG A 32 -3.19 -9.07 16.21
N GLN A 33 -2.15 -8.36 15.77
CA GLN A 33 -1.64 -8.35 14.38
C GLN A 33 -2.70 -8.00 13.32
N HIS A 34 -3.70 -7.18 13.65
CA HIS A 34 -4.76 -6.83 12.69
C HIS A 34 -4.82 -5.33 12.47
N TYR A 35 -4.25 -4.89 11.35
CA TYR A 35 -4.20 -3.49 10.95
C TYR A 35 -4.94 -3.29 9.64
N SER A 36 -6.08 -2.62 9.70
CA SER A 36 -6.87 -2.27 8.52
C SER A 36 -6.46 -0.90 8.00
N VAL A 37 -6.22 -0.79 6.69
CA VAL A 37 -6.14 0.49 5.98
C VAL A 37 -7.48 0.75 5.33
N THR A 38 -8.05 1.93 5.53
CA THR A 38 -9.32 2.31 4.87
C THR A 38 -9.01 3.09 3.60
N ILE A 39 -9.34 2.52 2.44
CA ILE A 39 -9.01 3.10 1.14
C ILE A 39 -10.20 3.85 0.57
N ASP A 40 -9.97 5.08 0.08
CA ASP A 40 -10.95 5.78 -0.74
C ASP A 40 -10.95 5.15 -2.13
N THR A 41 -11.99 4.36 -2.38
CA THR A 41 -12.16 3.59 -3.60
C THR A 41 -12.22 4.47 -4.84
N MET A 42 -12.78 5.68 -4.75
CA MET A 42 -12.88 6.58 -5.91
C MET A 42 -11.49 7.10 -6.31
N SER A 43 -10.71 7.56 -5.32
CA SER A 43 -9.34 8.00 -5.56
C SER A 43 -8.42 6.87 -6.07
N LEU A 44 -8.63 5.63 -5.59
CA LEU A 44 -7.90 4.46 -6.06
C LEU A 44 -8.19 4.19 -7.55
N PHE A 45 -9.46 4.24 -7.95
CA PHE A 45 -9.85 4.00 -9.33
C PHE A 45 -9.37 5.10 -10.28
N GLU A 46 -9.36 6.35 -9.84
CA GLU A 46 -8.75 7.46 -10.59
C GLU A 46 -7.24 7.27 -10.76
N SER A 47 -6.56 6.74 -9.74
CA SER A 47 -5.10 6.49 -9.78
C SER A 47 -4.71 5.28 -10.63
N ASN A 48 -5.57 4.27 -10.72
CA ASN A 48 -5.29 3.03 -11.45
C ASN A 48 -6.57 2.40 -12.02
N VAL A 49 -6.94 2.83 -13.23
CA VAL A 49 -8.12 2.34 -13.96
C VAL A 49 -8.01 0.84 -14.27
N THR A 50 -6.81 0.35 -14.59
CA THR A 50 -6.58 -1.08 -14.87
C THR A 50 -6.90 -1.93 -13.63
N PHE A 51 -6.49 -1.49 -12.45
CA PHE A 51 -6.84 -2.16 -11.21
C PHE A 51 -8.35 -2.16 -10.96
N ALA A 52 -9.05 -1.06 -11.25
CA ALA A 52 -10.51 -1.01 -11.13
C ALA A 52 -11.17 -2.09 -11.99
N HIS A 53 -10.74 -2.25 -13.25
CA HIS A 53 -11.22 -3.32 -14.11
C HIS A 53 -10.96 -4.72 -13.51
N ILE A 54 -9.75 -4.97 -13.01
CA ILE A 54 -9.40 -6.25 -12.38
C ILE A 54 -10.25 -6.50 -11.12
N LEU A 55 -10.56 -5.48 -10.33
CA LEU A 55 -11.40 -5.61 -9.14
C LEU A 55 -12.83 -6.02 -9.50
N PHE A 56 -13.40 -5.45 -10.56
CA PHE A 56 -14.75 -5.79 -11.01
C PHE A 56 -14.83 -7.18 -11.67
N GLU A 57 -13.81 -7.59 -12.42
CA GLU A 57 -13.80 -8.88 -13.11
C GLU A 57 -13.28 -10.05 -12.24
N TYR A 58 -12.28 -9.80 -11.40
CA TYR A 58 -11.55 -10.80 -10.61
C TYR A 58 -11.22 -10.29 -9.20
N PRO A 59 -12.22 -10.11 -8.31
CA PRO A 59 -12.05 -9.44 -7.03
C PRO A 59 -11.00 -10.11 -6.12
N GLU A 60 -10.95 -11.44 -6.06
CA GLU A 60 -9.93 -12.15 -5.26
C GLU A 60 -8.50 -11.87 -5.74
N ARG A 61 -8.31 -11.72 -7.06
CA ARG A 61 -7.00 -11.40 -7.63
C ARG A 61 -6.63 -9.94 -7.32
N ALA A 62 -7.59 -9.02 -7.47
CA ALA A 62 -7.38 -7.62 -7.14
C ALA A 62 -7.01 -7.44 -5.66
N LEU A 63 -7.69 -8.15 -4.75
CA LEU A 63 -7.35 -8.10 -3.32
C LEU A 63 -5.91 -8.56 -3.05
N LYS A 64 -5.45 -9.64 -3.70
CA LYS A 64 -4.05 -10.11 -3.58
C LYS A 64 -3.04 -9.08 -4.12
N ILE A 65 -3.36 -8.45 -5.25
CA ILE A 65 -2.53 -7.38 -5.83
C ILE A 65 -2.45 -6.18 -4.87
N SER A 66 -3.59 -5.78 -4.31
CA SER A 66 -3.67 -4.68 -3.33
C SER A 66 -2.84 -4.99 -2.08
N ASP A 67 -3.03 -6.15 -1.47
CA ASP A 67 -2.26 -6.58 -0.29
C ASP A 67 -0.75 -6.54 -0.56
N GLN A 68 -0.33 -7.10 -1.70
CA GLN A 68 1.07 -7.10 -2.08
C GLN A 68 1.62 -5.68 -2.26
N ALA A 69 0.89 -4.79 -2.93
CA ALA A 69 1.30 -3.43 -3.17
C ALA A 69 1.41 -2.61 -1.86
N PHE A 70 0.40 -2.69 -1.00
CA PHE A 70 0.39 -2.00 0.29
C PHE A 70 1.45 -2.53 1.24
N HIS A 71 1.71 -3.84 1.23
CA HIS A 71 2.81 -4.43 1.99
C HIS A 71 4.17 -3.91 1.50
N GLN A 72 4.39 -3.85 0.18
CA GLN A 72 5.63 -3.29 -0.38
C GLN A 72 5.79 -1.81 -0.06
N ALA A 73 4.72 -1.03 -0.10
CA ALA A 73 4.72 0.38 0.30
C ALA A 73 5.11 0.54 1.77
N ALA A 74 4.48 -0.20 2.68
CA ALA A 74 4.80 -0.17 4.11
C ALA A 74 6.27 -0.51 4.39
N LEU A 75 6.82 -1.54 3.73
CA LEU A 75 8.23 -1.90 3.84
C LEU A 75 9.16 -0.79 3.30
N SER A 76 8.79 -0.15 2.20
CA SER A 76 9.53 0.95 1.59
C SER A 76 9.57 2.18 2.50
N ILE A 77 8.40 2.59 3.01
CA ILE A 77 8.20 3.67 3.97
C ILE A 77 9.02 3.43 5.25
N CYS A 78 8.92 2.24 5.84
CA CYS A 78 9.68 1.89 7.04
C CYS A 78 11.20 1.94 6.81
N LYS A 79 11.69 1.42 5.67
CA LYS A 79 13.11 1.49 5.30
C LYS A 79 13.58 2.94 5.12
N ALA A 80 12.77 3.79 4.50
CA ALA A 80 13.08 5.21 4.34
C ALA A 80 13.19 5.92 5.70
N HIS A 81 12.24 5.66 6.61
CA HIS A 81 12.28 6.21 7.97
C HIS A 81 13.50 5.75 8.76
N LYS A 82 13.84 4.46 8.74
CA LYS A 82 15.07 3.96 9.40
C LYS A 82 16.33 4.65 8.89
N ARG A 83 16.42 4.90 7.58
CA ARG A 83 17.53 5.65 6.99
C ARG A 83 17.59 7.09 7.50
N ILE A 84 16.45 7.78 7.55
CA ILE A 84 16.38 9.16 8.08
C ILE A 84 16.78 9.19 9.56
N SER A 85 16.28 8.27 10.37
CA SER A 85 16.63 8.17 11.80
C SER A 85 18.14 8.01 12.00
N ASN A 86 18.77 7.11 11.25
CA ASN A 86 20.22 6.86 11.34
C ASN A 86 21.09 8.01 10.82
N MET A 87 20.53 8.99 10.11
CA MET A 87 21.26 10.16 9.61
C MET A 87 21.21 11.35 10.57
N ILE A 88 20.35 11.30 11.60
CA ILE A 88 20.13 12.38 12.56
C ILE A 88 20.75 12.05 13.94
N GLU A 89 21.16 10.79 14.16
CA GLU A 89 22.00 10.33 15.28
C GLU A 89 23.50 10.48 14.98
#